data_AF-A0A077FK02-F1
#
_entry.id   AF-A0A077FK02-F1
#
_cell.length_a   1.000
_cell.length_b   1.000
_cell.length_c   1.000
_cell.angle_alpha   90.00
_cell.angle_beta   90.00
_cell.angle_gamma   90.00
#
_symmetry.space_group_name_H-M   'P 1'
#
loop_
_entity.id
_entity.type
_entity.pdbx_description
1 polymer ?
#
loop_
_entity_poly.entity_id
_entity_poly.type
_entity_poly.pdbx_seq_one_letter_code
_entity_poly.pdbx_strand_id
1 'polypeptide(L)'
;MKSLKPVLLATAMLLSSTVFAEGGSDRALERIQLLRDQAEAVLIKAEKADLGQRHVHMKEHMAMLQDLMSQLHQVHPKAGMTKDEHLAWMEKHDKMVDDVLGQMVREHKLMMAAKECHP
;
A
#
# COMPACT_ATOMS: atom_id res chain seq x y z
N MET A 1 47.11 -26.80 -28.04
CA MET A 1 46.22 -25.69 -27.60
C MET A 1 45.15 -26.27 -26.68
N LYS A 2 44.93 -25.57 -25.57
CA LYS A 2 43.95 -25.73 -24.47
C LYS A 2 42.64 -26.48 -24.81
N SER A 3 42.26 -27.44 -23.98
CA SER A 3 40.85 -27.74 -23.67
C SER A 3 40.72 -28.17 -22.20
N LEU A 4 40.94 -27.21 -21.30
CA LEU A 4 40.22 -27.25 -20.03
C LEU A 4 38.76 -26.97 -20.36
N LYS A 5 37.84 -27.79 -19.83
CA LYS A 5 36.54 -27.41 -19.21
C LYS A 5 35.46 -28.48 -19.45
N PRO A 6 35.25 -29.37 -18.47
CA PRO A 6 33.89 -29.79 -18.12
C PRO A 6 33.53 -29.41 -16.68
N VAL A 7 34.38 -28.69 -15.96
CA VAL A 7 34.15 -28.32 -14.55
C VAL A 7 33.28 -27.07 -14.37
N LEU A 8 33.07 -26.28 -15.43
CA LEU A 8 32.33 -25.01 -15.34
C LEU A 8 30.80 -25.13 -15.33
N LEU A 9 30.23 -26.31 -15.59
CA LEU A 9 28.76 -26.44 -15.66
C LEU A 9 28.09 -26.75 -14.31
N ALA A 10 28.85 -27.23 -13.32
CA ALA A 10 28.29 -27.61 -12.01
C ALA A 10 28.18 -26.44 -11.02
N THR A 11 28.86 -25.32 -11.28
CA THR A 11 28.89 -24.16 -10.36
C THR A 11 27.75 -23.16 -10.56
N ALA A 12 26.92 -23.33 -11.59
CA ALA A 12 25.82 -22.40 -11.88
C ALA A 12 24.53 -22.65 -11.08
N MET A 13 24.42 -23.76 -10.32
CA MET A 13 23.20 -24.08 -9.56
C MET A 13 23.21 -23.61 -8.09
N LEU A 14 24.28 -22.97 -7.60
CA LEU A 14 24.38 -22.56 -6.19
C LEU A 14 23.94 -21.10 -5.90
N LEU A 15 23.40 -20.37 -6.89
CA LEU A 15 22.99 -18.97 -6.71
C LEU A 15 21.47 -18.76 -6.53
N SER A 16 20.66 -19.83 -6.49
CA SER A 16 19.20 -19.71 -6.42
C SER A 16 18.63 -20.21 -5.10
N SER A 17 19.00 -19.60 -3.98
CA SER A 17 18.19 -19.67 -2.76
C SER A 17 18.55 -18.61 -1.73
N THR A 18 18.62 -17.33 -2.12
CA THR A 18 18.11 -16.30 -1.23
C THR A 18 16.60 -16.28 -1.43
N VAL A 19 15.93 -17.32 -0.95
CA VAL A 19 14.51 -17.17 -0.57
C VAL A 19 14.57 -16.19 0.59
N PHE A 20 14.46 -14.91 0.26
CA PHE A 20 14.08 -13.90 1.22
C PHE A 20 12.82 -14.44 1.87
N ALA A 21 12.96 -14.90 3.10
CA ALA A 21 11.84 -15.19 3.98
C ALA A 21 11.22 -13.85 4.42
N GLU A 22 10.85 -13.02 3.43
CA GLU A 22 10.03 -11.83 3.60
C GLU A 22 8.72 -12.31 4.23
N GLY A 23 8.61 -11.99 5.52
CA GLY A 23 7.58 -12.48 6.39
C GLY A 23 6.21 -11.99 5.95
N GLY A 24 5.16 -12.70 6.36
CA GLY A 24 3.78 -12.34 6.02
C GLY A 24 3.40 -10.90 6.38
N SER A 25 4.09 -10.27 7.34
CA SER A 25 3.92 -8.86 7.68
C SER A 25 4.29 -7.91 6.53
N ASP A 26 5.39 -8.15 5.83
CA ASP A 26 5.85 -7.24 4.76
C ASP A 26 4.92 -7.33 3.55
N ARG A 27 4.49 -8.55 3.20
CA ARG A 27 3.47 -8.79 2.18
C ARG A 27 2.11 -8.18 2.53
N ALA A 28 1.75 -8.15 3.81
CA ALA A 28 0.52 -7.50 4.26
C ALA A 28 0.59 -5.99 4.05
N LEU A 29 1.71 -5.34 4.41
CA LEU A 29 1.90 -3.91 4.17
C LEU A 29 1.94 -3.58 2.66
N GLU A 30 2.55 -4.41 1.82
CA GLU A 30 2.52 -4.24 0.36
C GLU A 30 1.10 -4.31 -0.22
N ARG A 31 0.30 -5.27 0.25
CA ARG A 31 -1.12 -5.37 -0.15
C ARG A 31 -1.90 -4.13 0.26
N ILE A 32 -1.71 -3.65 1.49
CA ILE A 32 -2.36 -2.43 1.98
C ILE A 32 -1.93 -1.23 1.13
N GLN A 33 -0.66 -1.16 0.75
CA GLN A 33 -0.13 -0.09 -0.09
C GLN A 33 -0.78 -0.06 -1.48
N LEU A 34 -0.99 -1.24 -2.09
CA LEU A 34 -1.71 -1.37 -3.36
C LEU A 34 -3.16 -0.88 -3.23
N LEU A 35 -3.86 -1.28 -2.17
CA LEU A 35 -5.24 -0.85 -1.93
C LEU A 35 -5.33 0.67 -1.70
N ARG A 36 -4.34 1.26 -1.01
CA ARG A 36 -4.20 2.72 -0.80
C ARG A 36 -4.04 3.45 -2.12
N ASP A 37 -3.26 2.91 -3.06
CA ASP A 37 -3.12 3.47 -4.40
C ASP A 37 -4.41 3.40 -5.22
N GLN A 38 -5.16 2.31 -5.08
CA GLN A 38 -6.45 2.18 -5.74
C GLN A 38 -7.46 3.18 -5.16
N ALA A 39 -7.49 3.36 -3.84
CA ALA A 39 -8.33 4.37 -3.19
C ALA A 39 -7.95 5.79 -3.66
N GLU A 40 -6.66 6.13 -3.70
CA GLU A 40 -6.18 7.40 -4.25
C GLU A 40 -6.69 7.64 -5.67
N ALA A 41 -6.60 6.61 -6.52
CA ALA A 41 -7.07 6.71 -7.91
C ALA A 41 -8.58 6.97 -8.00
N VAL A 42 -9.39 6.39 -7.11
CA VAL A 42 -10.83 6.66 -7.03
C VAL A 42 -11.09 8.09 -6.52
N LEU A 43 -10.34 8.56 -5.52
CA LEU A 43 -10.46 9.93 -5.03
C LEU A 43 -10.11 10.96 -6.11
N ILE A 44 -9.04 10.73 -6.88
CA ILE A 44 -8.67 11.60 -8.01
C ILE A 44 -9.78 11.63 -9.07
N LYS A 45 -10.47 10.50 -9.32
CA LYS A 45 -11.64 10.48 -10.21
C LYS A 45 -12.78 11.32 -9.64
N ALA A 46 -13.04 11.23 -8.34
CA ALA A 46 -14.03 12.08 -7.68
C ALA A 46 -13.68 13.57 -7.82
N GLU A 47 -12.44 13.96 -7.54
CA GLU A 47 -12.00 15.36 -7.66
C GLU A 47 -12.17 15.94 -9.07
N LYS A 48 -11.97 15.11 -10.10
CA LYS A 48 -12.10 15.48 -11.51
C LYS A 48 -13.52 15.35 -12.05
N ALA A 49 -14.42 14.67 -11.33
CA ALA A 49 -15.78 14.44 -11.79
C ALA A 49 -16.63 15.71 -11.70
N ASP A 50 -17.63 15.78 -12.59
CA ASP A 50 -18.70 16.76 -12.50
C ASP A 50 -19.43 16.65 -11.16
N LEU A 51 -19.99 17.77 -10.67
CA LEU A 51 -20.69 17.83 -9.39
C LEU A 51 -21.75 16.73 -9.24
N GLY A 52 -22.49 16.43 -10.31
CA GLY A 52 -23.52 15.39 -10.33
C GLY A 52 -23.01 13.95 -10.24
N GLN A 53 -21.73 13.69 -10.50
CA GLN A 53 -21.13 12.34 -10.49
C GLN A 53 -20.12 12.12 -9.35
N ARG A 54 -19.67 13.20 -8.70
CA ARG A 54 -18.75 13.14 -7.53
C ARG A 54 -19.20 12.15 -6.48
N HIS A 55 -20.47 12.21 -6.09
CA HIS A 55 -21.02 11.40 -5.00
C HIS A 55 -20.86 9.88 -5.23
N VAL A 56 -20.86 9.42 -6.49
CA VAL A 56 -20.68 8.00 -6.84
C VAL A 56 -19.26 7.54 -6.49
N HIS A 57 -18.26 8.28 -6.96
CA HIS A 57 -16.85 7.97 -6.71
C HIS A 57 -16.46 8.16 -5.23
N MET A 58 -17.06 9.14 -4.56
CA MET A 58 -16.83 9.35 -3.13
C MET A 58 -17.39 8.19 -2.29
N LYS A 59 -18.57 7.66 -2.62
CA LYS A 59 -19.11 6.49 -1.92
C LYS A 59 -18.20 5.26 -2.06
N GLU A 60 -17.65 5.06 -3.26
CA GLU A 60 -16.68 3.99 -3.51
C GLU A 60 -15.40 4.20 -2.71
N HIS A 61 -14.84 5.41 -2.75
CA HIS A 61 -13.64 5.76 -1.99
C HIS A 61 -13.83 5.58 -0.47
N MET A 62 -14.96 6.02 0.10
CA MET A 62 -15.26 5.81 1.53
C MET A 62 -15.28 4.34 1.93
N ALA A 63 -15.86 3.47 1.10
CA ALA A 63 -15.88 2.03 1.36
C ALA A 63 -14.46 1.44 1.35
N MET A 64 -13.63 1.88 0.40
CA MET A 64 -12.22 1.47 0.33
C MET A 64 -11.41 1.96 1.53
N LEU A 65 -11.61 3.21 1.97
CA LEU A 65 -10.92 3.75 3.14
C LEU A 65 -11.30 3.02 4.43
N GLN A 66 -12.57 2.65 4.60
CA GLN A 66 -13.01 1.87 5.75
C GLN A 66 -12.31 0.51 5.83
N ASP A 67 -12.21 -0.19 4.70
CA ASP A 67 -11.51 -1.47 4.61
C ASP A 67 -10.00 -1.32 4.85
N LEU A 68 -9.38 -0.31 4.24
CA LEU A 68 -7.97 0.02 4.43
C LEU A 68 -7.62 0.30 5.88
N MET A 69 -8.41 1.15 6.57
CA MET A 69 -8.21 1.46 7.98
C MET A 69 -8.37 0.22 8.86
N SER A 70 -9.34 -0.64 8.56
CA SER A 70 -9.50 -1.92 9.26
C SER A 70 -8.28 -2.82 9.09
N GLN A 71 -7.73 -2.93 7.89
CA GLN A 71 -6.53 -3.74 7.62
C GLN A 71 -5.27 -3.15 8.27
N LEU A 72 -5.10 -1.82 8.22
CA LEU A 72 -3.99 -1.13 8.88
C LEU A 72 -4.01 -1.30 10.40
N HIS A 73 -5.19 -1.38 11.01
CA HIS A 73 -5.31 -1.63 12.44
C HIS A 73 -4.98 -3.09 12.82
N GLN A 74 -5.23 -4.05 11.92
CA GLN A 74 -5.02 -5.47 12.18
C GLN A 74 -3.59 -5.95 11.88
N VAL A 75 -2.83 -5.21 11.08
CA VAL A 75 -1.45 -5.58 10.76
C VAL A 75 -0.52 -5.21 11.90
N HIS A 76 0.38 -6.14 12.23
CA HIS A 76 1.32 -6.01 13.33
C HIS A 76 2.73 -6.40 12.86
N PRO A 77 3.79 -5.87 13.50
CA PRO A 77 5.15 -6.26 13.18
C PRO A 77 5.34 -7.75 13.47
N LYS A 78 6.24 -8.39 12.72
CA LYS A 78 6.53 -9.81 12.90
C LYS A 78 7.16 -10.05 14.27
N ALA A 79 6.73 -11.10 14.96
CA ALA A 79 7.34 -11.53 16.21
C ALA A 79 8.83 -11.85 16.00
N GLY A 80 9.67 -11.37 16.91
CA GLY A 80 11.11 -11.60 16.88
C GLY A 80 11.90 -10.76 15.86
N MET A 81 11.30 -9.72 15.27
CA MET A 81 12.06 -8.68 14.55
C MET A 81 13.13 -8.07 15.46
N THR A 82 14.27 -7.71 14.86
CA THR A 82 15.25 -6.86 15.50
C THR A 82 14.67 -5.45 15.75
N LYS A 83 15.33 -4.66 16.60
CA LYS A 83 14.87 -3.28 16.89
C LYS A 83 14.83 -2.42 15.64
N ASP A 84 15.85 -2.54 14.78
CA ASP A 84 15.95 -1.72 13.57
C ASP A 84 14.89 -2.10 12.53
N GLU A 85 14.61 -3.40 12.36
CA GLU A 85 13.51 -3.87 11.51
C GLU A 85 12.15 -3.44 12.04
N HIS A 86 11.96 -3.45 13.36
CA HIS A 86 10.73 -2.99 13.99
C HIS A 86 10.52 -1.49 13.78
N LEU A 87 11.58 -0.67 13.91
CA LEU A 87 11.53 0.76 13.61
C LEU A 87 11.18 1.03 12.14
N ALA A 88 11.82 0.33 11.22
CA ALA A 88 11.53 0.45 9.78
C ALA A 88 10.08 0.04 9.44
N TRP A 89 9.56 -1.00 10.11
CA TRP A 89 8.17 -1.40 9.97
C TRP A 89 7.21 -0.31 10.48
N MET A 90 7.49 0.27 11.65
CA MET A 90 6.66 1.36 12.22
C MET A 90 6.66 2.58 11.30
N GLU A 91 7.81 3.00 10.80
CA GLU A 91 7.89 4.14 9.87
C GLU A 91 7.05 3.89 8.60
N LYS A 92 7.09 2.67 8.06
CA LYS A 92 6.27 2.28 6.91
C LYS A 92 4.77 2.31 7.26
N HIS A 93 4.40 1.77 8.43
CA HIS A 93 3.02 1.73 8.91
C HIS A 93 2.46 3.15 9.13
N ASP A 94 3.16 3.99 9.86
CA ASP A 94 2.79 5.39 10.15
C ASP A 94 2.58 6.18 8.86
N LYS A 95 3.49 6.02 7.89
CA LYS A 95 3.37 6.65 6.57
C LYS A 95 2.07 6.26 5.85
N MET A 96 1.67 4.99 5.92
CA MET A 96 0.41 4.56 5.28
C MET A 96 -0.82 5.09 6.01
N VAL A 97 -0.78 5.19 7.33
CA VAL A 97 -1.84 5.83 8.11
C VAL A 97 -1.96 7.30 7.70
N ASP A 98 -0.85 8.03 7.64
CA ASP A 98 -0.81 9.43 7.21
C ASP A 98 -1.35 9.63 5.78
N ASP A 99 -0.96 8.78 4.83
CA ASP A 99 -1.45 8.82 3.45
C ASP A 99 -2.99 8.67 3.41
N VAL A 100 -3.54 7.67 4.13
CA VAL A 100 -4.98 7.43 4.17
C VAL A 100 -5.74 8.56 4.88
N LEU A 101 -5.19 9.09 5.97
CA LEU A 101 -5.78 10.27 6.64
C LEU A 101 -5.78 11.48 5.70
N GLY A 102 -4.73 11.67 4.91
CA GLY A 102 -4.66 12.68 3.86
C GLY A 102 -5.76 12.53 2.80
N GLN A 103 -6.03 11.31 2.36
CA GLN A 103 -7.13 10.99 1.45
C GLN A 103 -8.49 11.35 2.06
N MET A 104 -8.71 10.99 3.33
CA MET A 104 -9.97 11.28 4.03
C MET A 104 -10.21 12.79 4.19
N VAL A 105 -9.17 13.57 4.50
CA VAL A 105 -9.28 15.03 4.61
C VAL A 105 -9.64 15.65 3.26
N ARG A 106 -9.04 15.18 2.16
CA ARG A 106 -9.36 15.64 0.80
C ARG A 106 -10.79 15.31 0.40
N GLU A 107 -11.23 14.09 0.67
CA GLU A 107 -12.62 13.69 0.45
C GLU A 107 -13.59 14.59 1.24
N HIS A 108 -13.31 14.82 2.53
CA HIS A 108 -14.14 15.69 3.35
C HIS A 108 -14.24 17.11 2.77
N LYS A 109 -13.12 17.70 2.34
CA LYS A 109 -13.12 19.00 1.66
C LYS A 109 -13.99 18.98 0.39
N LEU A 110 -13.90 17.93 -0.41
CA LEU A 110 -14.68 17.78 -1.64
C LEU A 110 -16.20 17.68 -1.34
N MET A 111 -16.60 17.01 -0.26
CA MET A 111 -18.00 16.93 0.17
C MET A 111 -18.54 18.28 0.63
N MET A 112 -17.74 19.02 1.42
CA MET A 112 -18.16 20.30 1.96
C MET A 112 -18.31 21.34 0.85
N ALA A 113 -17.39 21.38 -0.11
CA ALA A 113 -17.50 22.24 -1.29
C ALA A 113 -18.76 21.94 -2.14
N ALA A 114 -19.15 20.66 -2.26
CA ALA A 114 -20.37 20.29 -2.99
C ALA A 114 -21.66 20.77 -2.28
N LYS A 115 -21.68 20.74 -0.93
CA LYS A 115 -22.81 21.25 -0.12
C LYS A 115 -22.93 22.76 -0.16
N GLU A 116 -21.82 23.49 -0.18
CA GLU A 116 -21.82 24.95 -0.28
C GLU A 116 -22.39 25.45 -1.62
N CYS A 117 -22.21 24.69 -2.71
CA CYS A 117 -22.76 25.06 -4.04
C CYS A 117 -24.24 24.68 -4.23
N HIS A 118 -24.81 23.81 -3.40
CA HIS A 118 -26.20 23.34 -3.50
C HIS A 118 -26.85 23.26 -2.11
N PRO A 119 -27.46 24.35 -1.61
CA PRO A 119 -28.19 24.37 -0.34
C PRO A 119 -29.52 23.60 -0.37
#